data_AF-A0A090BUX9-F1
#
_entry.id   AF-A0A090BUX9-F1
#
_cell.length_a   1.000
_cell.length_b   1.000
_cell.length_c   1.000
_cell.angle_alpha   90.00
_cell.angle_beta   90.00
_cell.angle_gamma   90.00
#
_symmetry.space_group_name_H-M   'P 1'
#
loop_
_entity.id
_entity.type
_entity.pdbx_description
1 polymer ?
#
loop_
_entity_poly.entity_id
_entity_poly.type
_entity_poly.pdbx_seq_one_letter_code
_entity_poly.pdbx_strand_id
1 'polypeptide(L)'
;MSNTRYLISNGVGKLIGLTLLLTQLHLAQAATDCSMVTQIPLVECEALIDFYNSTNGSNWINNFGWNVTNTPCQWKGVTCSGGRVTELSLDTNQLIGTIPASLGNLSELVV
;
A
#
# COMPACT_ATOMS: atom_id res chain seq x y z
N MET A 1 6.99 -24.18 -38.64
CA MET A 1 5.72 -23.68 -38.04
C MET A 1 5.32 -24.61 -36.91
N SER A 2 4.76 -24.03 -35.85
CA SER A 2 4.16 -24.68 -34.66
C SER A 2 5.08 -25.09 -33.51
N ASN A 3 5.42 -24.07 -32.72
CA ASN A 3 5.03 -23.81 -31.32
C ASN A 3 4.74 -24.97 -30.32
N THR A 4 5.34 -24.77 -29.13
CA THR A 4 4.96 -25.12 -27.75
C THR A 4 4.85 -26.59 -27.32
N ARG A 5 5.50 -26.94 -26.18
CA ARG A 5 4.84 -27.17 -24.87
C ARG A 5 5.85 -27.02 -23.71
N TYR A 6 5.51 -26.14 -22.77
CA TYR A 6 6.08 -26.12 -21.42
C TYR A 6 5.47 -27.26 -20.60
N LEU A 7 6.34 -28.04 -19.96
CA LEU A 7 6.09 -29.00 -18.89
C LEU A 7 7.23 -28.68 -17.90
N ILE A 8 7.11 -28.60 -16.57
CA ILE A 8 6.39 -29.44 -15.62
C ILE A 8 6.56 -28.81 -14.22
N SER A 9 5.51 -28.93 -13.42
CA SER A 9 5.47 -29.45 -12.05
C SER A 9 6.43 -28.92 -10.97
N ASN A 10 5.78 -28.49 -9.88
CA ASN A 10 6.22 -28.38 -8.49
C ASN A 10 7.33 -29.37 -8.08
N GLY A 11 8.37 -28.83 -7.43
CA GLY A 11 9.42 -29.60 -6.79
C GLY A 11 10.45 -28.66 -6.15
N VAL A 12 10.34 -28.50 -4.84
CA VAL A 12 11.35 -27.87 -3.98
C VAL A 12 12.76 -28.35 -4.32
N GLY A 13 13.68 -27.40 -4.49
CA GLY A 13 15.12 -27.64 -4.52
C GLY A 13 15.74 -27.69 -5.92
N LYS A 14 16.30 -26.56 -6.36
CA LYS A 14 17.51 -26.52 -7.21
C LYS A 14 18.12 -25.12 -7.23
N LEU A 15 19.34 -25.07 -6.68
CA LEU A 15 20.43 -24.19 -7.10
C LEU A 15 20.32 -22.73 -6.66
N ILE A 16 20.74 -22.50 -5.41
CA ILE A 16 21.28 -21.22 -4.94
C ILE A 16 22.62 -21.01 -5.67
N GLY A 17 22.56 -20.70 -6.95
CA GLY A 17 23.68 -20.24 -7.77
C GLY A 17 23.50 -18.75 -8.03
N LEU A 18 24.53 -17.95 -7.72
CA LEU A 18 24.65 -16.51 -7.99
C LEU A 18 23.99 -15.50 -7.02
N THR A 19 24.18 -15.65 -5.70
CA THR A 19 24.03 -14.50 -4.77
C THR A 19 25.36 -13.81 -4.53
N LEU A 20 25.88 -13.07 -5.50
CA LEU A 20 26.97 -12.10 -5.32
C LEU A 20 26.88 -11.03 -6.42
N LEU A 21 26.00 -10.04 -6.22
CA LEU A 21 26.16 -8.68 -6.69
C LEU A 21 25.13 -7.81 -5.96
N LEU A 22 25.63 -6.95 -5.08
CA LEU A 22 24.95 -5.79 -4.49
C LEU A 22 23.88 -6.10 -3.43
N THR A 23 24.30 -6.27 -2.17
CA THR A 23 23.47 -5.66 -1.11
C THR A 23 23.61 -4.15 -1.26
N GLN A 24 22.89 -3.56 -2.22
CA GLN A 24 22.44 -2.19 -2.04
C GLN A 24 21.77 -2.21 -0.67
N LEU A 25 22.32 -1.47 0.29
CA LEU A 25 21.59 -1.10 1.50
C LEU A 25 20.42 -0.24 1.01
N HIS A 26 19.37 -0.90 0.54
CA HIS A 26 18.12 -0.23 0.34
C HIS A 26 17.66 0.09 1.76
N LEU A 27 17.73 1.38 2.11
CA LEU A 27 16.72 1.98 2.95
C LEU A 27 15.39 1.90 2.17
N ALA A 28 14.93 0.69 1.85
CA ALA A 28 13.54 0.49 1.50
C ALA A 28 12.83 0.73 2.82
N GLN A 29 12.40 1.97 3.04
CA GLN A 29 11.35 2.25 4.00
C GLN A 29 10.30 1.19 3.74
N ALA A 30 10.03 0.32 4.73
CA ALA A 30 9.09 -0.75 4.54
C ALA A 30 7.76 -0.09 4.14
N ALA A 31 7.40 -0.23 2.87
CA ALA A 31 6.09 0.20 2.40
C ALA A 31 5.04 -0.56 3.20
N THR A 32 3.88 0.05 3.38
CA THR A 32 2.78 -0.63 4.07
C THR A 32 2.43 -1.91 3.31
N ASP A 33 2.36 -3.02 4.02
CA ASP A 33 1.85 -4.28 3.52
C ASP A 33 0.40 -4.42 4.00
N CYS A 34 -0.54 -4.15 3.10
CA CYS A 34 -1.97 -4.21 3.42
C CYS A 34 -2.43 -5.61 3.83
N SER A 35 -1.69 -6.68 3.49
CA SER A 35 -2.01 -8.04 3.95
C SER A 35 -1.75 -8.23 5.45
N MET A 36 -0.94 -7.35 6.06
CA MET A 36 -0.59 -7.37 7.47
C MET A 36 -1.41 -6.37 8.31
N VAL A 37 -2.26 -5.56 7.68
CA VAL A 37 -3.17 -4.64 8.36
C VAL A 37 -4.33 -5.40 8.97
N THR A 38 -4.60 -5.14 10.25
CA THR A 38 -5.71 -5.79 11.00
C THR A 38 -6.80 -4.81 11.46
N GLN A 39 -6.58 -3.49 11.32
CA GLN A 39 -7.49 -2.47 11.83
C GLN A 39 -8.69 -2.19 10.92
N ILE A 40 -8.52 -2.40 9.61
CA ILE A 40 -9.50 -2.14 8.54
C ILE A 40 -9.45 -3.26 7.50
N PRO A 41 -10.48 -3.43 6.64
CA PRO A 41 -10.45 -4.40 5.54
C PRO A 41 -9.28 -4.15 4.59
N LEU A 42 -8.76 -5.24 3.99
CA LEU A 42 -7.69 -5.20 3.00
C LEU A 42 -7.96 -4.16 1.89
N VAL A 43 -9.18 -4.18 1.36
CA VAL A 43 -9.62 -3.29 0.27
C VAL A 43 -9.64 -1.81 0.65
N GLU A 44 -9.80 -1.48 1.94
CA GLU A 44 -9.71 -0.09 2.41
C GLU A 44 -8.26 0.35 2.56
N CYS A 45 -7.38 -0.53 3.05
CA CYS A 45 -5.94 -0.25 3.07
C CYS A 45 -5.41 -0.01 1.65
N GLU A 46 -5.77 -0.86 0.69
CA GLU A 46 -5.36 -0.72 -0.71
C GLU A 46 -5.87 0.61 -1.31
N ALA A 47 -7.11 0.99 -1.00
CA ALA A 47 -7.68 2.28 -1.42
C ALA A 47 -6.91 3.47 -0.83
N LEU A 48 -6.53 3.41 0.45
CA LEU A 48 -5.72 4.47 1.08
C LEU A 48 -4.32 4.56 0.45
N ILE A 49 -3.66 3.42 0.16
CA ILE A 49 -2.34 3.41 -0.49
C ILE A 49 -2.42 3.94 -1.93
N ASP A 50 -3.47 3.58 -2.68
CA ASP A 50 -3.70 4.11 -4.01
C ASP A 50 -3.96 5.63 -3.97
N PHE A 51 -4.75 6.11 -3.01
CA PHE A 51 -4.95 7.54 -2.77
C PHE A 51 -3.65 8.27 -2.45
N TYR A 52 -2.83 7.72 -1.56
CA TYR A 52 -1.51 8.24 -1.22
C TYR A 52 -0.63 8.38 -2.47
N ASN A 53 -0.51 7.33 -3.28
CA ASN A 53 0.32 7.35 -4.49
C ASN A 53 -0.23 8.31 -5.56
N SER A 54 -1.56 8.31 -5.77
CA SER A 54 -2.23 9.10 -6.81
C SER A 54 -2.25 10.61 -6.56
N THR A 55 -1.98 11.03 -5.32
CA THR A 55 -1.96 12.44 -4.92
C THR A 55 -0.60 12.90 -4.41
N ASN A 56 0.47 12.22 -4.84
CA ASN A 56 1.86 12.57 -4.55
C ASN A 56 2.21 12.53 -3.05
N GLY A 57 1.77 11.48 -2.37
CA GLY A 57 1.87 11.25 -0.92
C GLY A 57 3.23 11.44 -0.27
N SER A 58 4.30 11.14 -0.99
CA SER A 58 5.67 11.34 -0.50
C SER A 58 6.04 12.81 -0.31
N ASN A 59 5.28 13.73 -0.93
CA ASN A 59 5.49 15.17 -0.89
C ASN A 59 4.35 15.93 -0.18
N TRP A 60 3.42 15.23 0.46
CA TRP A 60 2.43 15.90 1.31
C TRP A 60 3.13 16.63 2.47
N ILE A 61 2.51 17.69 2.98
CA ILE A 61 3.04 18.46 4.11
C ILE A 61 3.16 17.58 5.37
N ASN A 62 2.17 16.71 5.60
CA ASN A 62 2.16 15.75 6.68
C ASN A 62 1.59 14.41 6.21
N ASN A 63 2.47 13.45 5.99
CA ASN A 63 2.17 12.07 5.65
C ASN A 63 2.57 11.09 6.75
N PHE A 64 2.62 11.56 8.01
CA PHE A 64 3.09 10.72 9.11
C PHE A 64 2.32 9.38 9.20
N GLY A 65 3.07 8.28 9.15
CA GLY A 65 2.55 6.90 9.18
C GLY A 65 2.14 6.33 7.83
N TRP A 66 1.72 7.16 6.89
CA TRP A 66 1.24 6.73 5.57
C TRP A 66 2.31 5.96 4.80
N ASN A 67 1.96 4.80 4.28
CA ASN A 67 2.84 3.94 3.49
C ASN A 67 4.19 3.60 4.18
N VAL A 68 4.19 3.57 5.52
CA VAL A 68 5.37 3.24 6.34
C VAL A 68 5.00 2.25 7.47
N THR A 69 3.79 2.36 8.02
CA THR A 69 3.31 1.45 9.07
C THR A 69 2.14 0.61 8.57
N ASN A 70 1.89 -0.52 9.23
CA ASN A 70 0.69 -1.34 9.01
C ASN A 70 -0.45 -0.95 9.97
N THR A 71 -0.52 0.32 10.35
CA THR A 71 -1.51 0.85 11.30
C THR A 71 -2.29 2.04 10.73
N PRO A 72 -3.16 1.85 9.72
CA PRO A 72 -3.85 2.93 9.04
C PRO A 72 -4.62 3.89 9.94
N CYS A 73 -5.22 3.39 11.03
CA CYS A 73 -5.98 4.23 11.96
C CYS A 73 -5.11 5.11 12.85
N GLN A 74 -3.79 5.02 12.72
CA GLN A 74 -2.82 5.90 13.36
C GLN A 74 -2.14 6.84 12.36
N TRP A 75 -2.45 6.71 11.07
CA TRP A 75 -1.92 7.61 10.05
C TRP A 75 -2.50 9.00 10.24
N LYS A 76 -1.70 10.02 9.95
CA LYS A 76 -2.16 11.40 10.09
C LYS A 76 -3.38 11.64 9.21
N GLY A 77 -4.46 12.13 9.82
CA GLY A 77 -5.68 12.50 9.11
C GLY A 77 -6.64 11.34 8.87
N VAL A 78 -6.34 10.12 9.32
CA VAL A 78 -7.24 8.96 9.20
C VAL A 78 -7.92 8.71 10.54
N THR A 79 -9.25 8.72 10.55
CA THR A 79 -10.04 8.24 11.70
C THR A 79 -10.73 6.95 11.32
N CYS A 80 -10.68 5.97 12.23
CA CYS A 80 -11.42 4.72 12.08
C CYS A 80 -12.45 4.54 13.21
N SER A 81 -13.58 3.93 12.87
CA SER A 81 -14.60 3.49 13.82
C SER A 81 -15.19 2.17 13.36
N GLY A 82 -15.50 1.26 14.29
CA GLY A 82 -16.07 -0.05 13.95
C GLY A 82 -15.19 -0.91 13.02
N GLY A 83 -13.87 -0.67 13.01
CA GLY A 83 -12.93 -1.36 12.12
C GLY A 83 -13.02 -0.91 10.66
N ARG A 84 -13.52 0.30 10.39
CA ARG A 84 -13.66 0.90 9.06
C ARG A 84 -13.11 2.32 9.09
N VAL A 85 -12.61 2.82 7.96
CA VAL A 85 -12.24 4.24 7.81
C VAL A 85 -13.52 5.09 7.76
N THR A 86 -13.61 6.12 8.59
CA THR A 86 -14.80 6.98 8.68
C THR A 86 -14.54 8.44 8.35
N GLU A 87 -13.28 8.89 8.39
CA GLU A 87 -12.91 10.28 8.08
C GLU A 87 -11.50 10.36 7.49
N LEU A 88 -11.33 11.28 6.53
CA LEU A 88 -10.04 11.70 5.97
C LEU A 88 -9.84 13.22 6.09
N SER A 89 -9.23 13.67 7.18
CA SER A 89 -8.85 15.07 7.40
C SER A 89 -7.43 15.32 6.89
N LEU A 90 -7.33 15.74 5.62
CA LEU A 90 -6.08 16.07 4.92
C LEU A 90 -6.12 17.48 4.30
N ASP A 91 -6.88 18.38 4.94
CA ASP A 91 -6.99 19.77 4.53
C ASP A 91 -5.62 20.45 4.54
N THR A 92 -5.41 21.34 3.57
CA THR A 92 -4.15 22.08 3.41
C THR A 92 -2.88 21.20 3.31
N ASN A 93 -2.99 19.93 2.93
CA ASN A 93 -1.87 18.97 2.95
C ASN A 93 -1.07 18.84 1.63
N GLN A 94 -1.27 19.76 0.68
CA GLN A 94 -0.59 19.76 -0.62
C GLN A 94 -0.81 18.46 -1.44
N LEU A 95 -2.05 17.97 -1.48
CA LEU A 95 -2.43 16.85 -2.34
C LEU A 95 -2.29 17.27 -3.81
N ILE A 96 -1.40 16.62 -4.56
CA ILE A 96 -1.14 16.94 -5.98
C ILE A 96 -1.35 15.69 -6.82
N GLY A 97 -2.33 15.73 -7.73
CA GLY A 97 -2.64 14.62 -8.63
C GLY A 97 -4.14 14.44 -8.78
N THR A 98 -4.58 13.19 -8.84
CA THR A 98 -5.99 12.82 -9.06
C THR A 98 -6.53 12.01 -7.90
N ILE A 99 -7.81 12.19 -7.58
CA ILE A 99 -8.52 11.34 -6.63
C ILE A 99 -8.85 10.01 -7.33
N PRO A 100 -8.33 8.85 -6.88
CA PRO A 100 -8.60 7.57 -7.51
C PRO A 100 -10.00 7.06 -7.17
N ALA A 101 -10.61 6.30 -8.09
CA ALA A 101 -11.93 5.72 -7.90
C ALA A 101 -11.97 4.66 -6.77
N SER A 102 -10.82 4.05 -6.46
CA SER A 102 -10.65 3.10 -5.35
C SER A 102 -11.01 3.69 -3.99
N LEU A 103 -10.96 5.02 -3.83
CA LEU A 103 -11.39 5.70 -2.61
C LEU A 103 -12.87 5.40 -2.27
N GLY A 104 -13.69 5.04 -3.27
CA GLY A 104 -15.06 4.57 -3.06
C GLY A 104 -15.19 3.25 -2.27
N ASN A 105 -14.10 2.51 -2.08
CA ASN A 105 -14.08 1.32 -1.22
C ASN A 105 -14.15 1.66 0.27
N LEU A 106 -13.92 2.92 0.65
CA LEU A 106 -14.10 3.42 2.01
C LEU A 106 -15.59 3.67 2.27
N SER A 107 -16.40 2.60 2.35
CA SER A 107 -17.87 2.72 2.31
C SER A 107 -18.49 3.41 3.53
N GLU A 108 -17.75 3.53 4.64
CA GLU A 108 -18.18 4.23 5.86
C GLU A 108 -17.58 5.64 5.98
N LEU A 109 -16.88 6.11 4.94
CA LEU A 109 -16.33 7.47 4.91
C LEU A 109 -17.48 8.47 4.84
N VAL A 110 -17.60 9.30 5.88
CA VAL A 110 -18.70 10.26 6.04
C VAL A 110 -18.22 11.71 6.07
N VAL A 111 -16.92 11.93 6.30
CA VAL A 111 -16.31 13.26 6.45
C VAL A 111 -15.00 13.32 5.68
#